data_AF-A0A7S3YEH7-F1
#
_entry.id   AF-A0A7S3YEH7-F1
#
_cell.length_a   1.000
_cell.length_b   1.000
_cell.length_c   1.000
_cell.angle_alpha   90.00
_cell.angle_beta   90.00
_cell.angle_gamma   90.00
#
_symmetry.space_group_name_H-M   'P 1'
#
loop_
_entity.id
_entity.type
_entity.pdbx_description
1 polymer ?
#
loop_
_entity_poly.entity_id
_entity_poly.type
_entity_poly.pdbx_seq_one_letter_code
_entity_poly.pdbx_strand_id
1 'polypeptide(L)'
;MKWSLTHIAAVDKGEKLVVLSDAAVDKVEKLVVLPDDRFASGYYEVPNFLHIPKCGTSLWHSILMHAGLCQHLRHSEMGPAVLDGCPHNAGVVVKTHNLTGDDQRCCLGARRMHVPLKESSDFKVERWLKTPVVTMLRDPVKRIESQFNYAIKSKWIPNQSKTYKPFNEIAVRIMENQNVSTLEQYSSLWFMQNCQTKFLTGYDCAAPVNITSAEYEQAAKALVRLDFFGITDYWKESICLFHATFGLGPITDAQEMENRRPTAGVAHSTLPESTLILLERNEYYDVKLFSLGRDMFFSRAEKAGCLESKT
;
A
#
# COMPACT_ATOMS: atom_id res chain seq x y z
N MET A 1 -0.40 -25.82 -0.42
CA MET A 1 1.01 -25.56 -0.82
C MET A 1 1.79 -25.22 0.45
N LYS A 2 2.64 -26.12 0.95
CA LYS A 2 3.50 -25.86 2.11
C LYS A 2 4.70 -25.04 1.61
N TRP A 3 4.74 -23.74 1.90
CA TRP A 3 5.96 -22.96 1.73
C TRP A 3 6.87 -23.30 2.91
N SER A 4 7.85 -24.16 2.67
CA SER A 4 8.97 -24.36 3.58
C SER A 4 9.71 -23.03 3.69
N LEU A 5 9.87 -22.52 4.92
CA LEU A 5 10.77 -21.42 5.28
C LEU A 5 12.23 -21.88 5.10
N THR A 6 12.61 -22.29 3.90
CA THR A 6 14.01 -22.43 3.53
C THR A 6 14.51 -21.02 3.32
N HIS A 7 15.30 -20.54 4.27
CA HIS A 7 15.91 -19.22 4.23
C HIS A 7 16.68 -19.10 2.90
N ILE A 8 16.21 -18.26 1.98
CA ILE A 8 17.02 -17.83 0.84
C ILE A 8 18.02 -16.82 1.38
N ALA A 9 19.12 -17.36 1.93
CA ALA A 9 20.33 -16.60 2.16
C ALA A 9 21.05 -16.46 0.81
N ALA A 10 20.68 -15.46 0.02
CA ALA A 10 21.56 -14.96 -1.03
C ALA A 10 22.69 -14.20 -0.33
N VAL A 11 23.79 -14.90 -0.09
CA VAL A 11 25.07 -14.31 0.31
C VAL A 11 25.63 -13.61 -0.93
N ASP A 12 25.56 -12.29 -0.98
CA ASP A 12 26.41 -11.49 -1.86
C ASP A 12 27.47 -10.75 -1.04
N LYS A 13 28.60 -10.52 -1.70
CA LYS A 13 29.95 -10.26 -1.18
C LYS A 13 30.01 -9.09 -0.18
N GLY A 14 29.95 -9.40 1.11
CA GLY A 14 30.48 -8.54 2.17
C GLY A 14 29.49 -7.58 2.85
N GLU A 15 28.20 -7.65 2.54
CA GLU A 15 27.20 -6.90 3.31
C GLU A 15 26.76 -7.70 4.54
N LYS A 16 26.90 -7.11 5.74
CA LYS A 16 26.36 -7.70 6.97
C LYS A 16 24.84 -7.74 6.87
N LEU A 17 24.25 -8.93 6.89
CA LEU A 17 22.81 -9.11 7.05
C LEU A 17 22.40 -8.49 8.39
N VAL A 18 21.72 -7.34 8.35
CA VAL A 18 21.08 -6.77 9.54
C VAL A 18 19.83 -7.59 9.82
N VAL A 19 20.01 -8.70 10.54
CA VAL A 19 18.91 -9.41 11.17
C VAL A 19 18.47 -8.54 12.34
N LEU A 20 17.29 -7.93 12.24
CA LEU A 20 16.63 -7.42 13.44
C LEU A 20 16.44 -8.64 14.34
N SER A 21 17.14 -8.69 15.47
CA SER A 21 16.97 -9.78 16.44
C SER A 21 15.50 -9.91 16.82
N ASP A 22 15.01 -11.11 17.11
CA ASP A 22 13.64 -11.33 17.61
C ASP A 22 13.31 -10.41 18.80
N ALA A 23 14.30 -10.14 19.67
CA ALA A 23 14.18 -9.20 20.77
C ALA A 23 13.92 -7.73 20.36
N ALA A 24 14.36 -7.33 19.16
CA ALA A 24 14.09 -6.01 18.59
C ALA A 24 12.67 -5.95 18.00
N VAL A 25 12.21 -7.02 17.34
CA VAL A 25 10.83 -7.15 16.88
C VAL A 25 9.86 -7.15 18.06
N ASP A 26 10.11 -7.96 19.08
CA ASP A 26 9.31 -8.03 20.32
C ASP A 26 9.27 -6.71 21.08
N LYS A 27 10.40 -5.98 21.15
CA LYS A 27 10.42 -4.65 21.79
C LYS A 27 9.56 -3.63 21.05
N VAL A 28 9.50 -3.71 19.73
CA VAL A 28 8.67 -2.79 18.95
C VAL A 28 7.21 -3.22 18.98
N GLU A 29 6.88 -4.50 18.99
CA GLU A 29 5.49 -4.95 19.12
C GLU A 29 4.86 -4.57 20.47
N LYS A 30 5.63 -4.60 21.57
CA LYS A 30 5.17 -4.12 22.88
C LYS A 30 4.86 -2.62 22.92
N LEU A 31 5.33 -1.83 21.94
CA LEU A 31 5.04 -0.40 21.81
C LEU A 31 3.75 -0.11 21.02
N VAL A 32 3.15 -1.10 20.36
CA VAL A 32 1.98 -0.92 19.46
C VAL A 32 0.69 -1.49 20.06
N VAL A 33 0.62 -1.65 21.38
CA VAL A 33 -0.68 -1.62 22.05
C VAL A 33 -0.95 -0.14 22.33
N LEU A 34 -1.61 0.52 21.37
CA LEU A 34 -1.99 1.92 21.55
C LEU A 34 -2.86 2.00 22.82
N PRO A 35 -2.57 2.92 23.76
CA PRO A 35 -3.40 3.10 24.94
C PRO A 35 -4.85 3.34 24.51
N ASP A 36 -5.75 2.58 25.14
CA ASP A 36 -7.19 2.42 24.89
C ASP A 36 -8.02 3.72 24.90
N ASP A 37 -7.45 4.85 25.33
CA ASP A 37 -8.19 6.08 25.60
C ASP A 37 -8.42 6.96 24.36
N ARG A 38 -7.56 6.87 23.34
CA ARG A 38 -7.69 7.68 22.12
C ARG A 38 -8.94 7.37 21.32
N PHE A 39 -9.46 6.15 21.43
CA PHE A 39 -10.63 5.68 20.67
C PHE A 39 -11.93 5.71 21.48
N ALA A 40 -11.86 5.88 22.80
CA ALA A 40 -13.04 5.92 23.68
C ALA A 40 -13.92 7.18 23.51
N SER A 41 -13.40 8.24 22.89
CA SER A 41 -14.10 9.54 22.77
C SER A 41 -15.17 9.61 21.67
N GLY A 42 -15.35 8.54 20.88
CA GLY A 42 -16.40 8.45 19.84
C GLY A 42 -16.15 9.28 18.57
N TYR A 43 -15.11 10.10 18.53
CA TYR A 43 -14.65 10.80 17.33
C TYR A 43 -13.36 10.17 16.82
N TYR A 44 -13.46 9.37 15.77
CA TYR A 44 -12.30 8.79 15.10
C TYR A 44 -11.74 9.80 14.10
N GLU A 45 -10.47 10.20 14.25
CA GLU A 45 -9.78 10.84 13.14
C GLU A 45 -9.60 9.81 12.01
N VAL A 46 -9.98 10.19 10.79
CA VAL A 46 -9.78 9.34 9.60
C VAL A 46 -8.29 9.03 9.45
N PRO A 47 -7.87 7.75 9.43
CA PRO A 47 -6.47 7.42 9.30
C PRO A 47 -5.89 7.97 7.99
N ASN A 48 -4.62 8.37 8.04
CA ASN A 48 -3.86 8.71 6.85
C ASN A 48 -3.56 7.44 6.06
N PHE A 49 -4.23 7.25 4.93
CA PHE A 49 -3.94 6.12 4.04
C PHE A 49 -2.73 6.44 3.15
N LEU A 50 -1.57 5.86 3.49
CA LEU A 50 -0.40 5.81 2.63
C LEU A 50 -0.70 4.84 1.47
N HIS A 51 -1.33 5.35 0.41
CA HIS A 51 -1.71 4.54 -0.74
C HIS A 51 -0.50 4.29 -1.65
N ILE A 52 0.10 3.11 -1.53
CA ILE A 52 1.15 2.64 -2.44
C ILE A 52 0.49 2.17 -3.75
N PRO A 53 0.98 2.62 -4.93
CA PRO A 53 0.41 2.22 -6.21
C PRO A 53 0.28 0.71 -6.36
N LYS A 54 -0.93 0.27 -6.73
CA LYS A 54 -1.34 -1.13 -6.93
C LYS A 54 -1.37 -2.01 -5.67
N CYS A 55 -1.30 -1.40 -4.48
CA CYS A 55 -1.49 -2.09 -3.21
C CYS A 55 -2.82 -1.66 -2.57
N GLY A 56 -3.89 -2.43 -2.82
CA GLY A 56 -5.12 -2.34 -2.03
C GLY A 56 -5.89 -1.01 -2.07
N THR A 57 -6.14 -0.42 -3.26
CA THR A 57 -7.02 0.77 -3.38
C THR A 57 -8.41 0.52 -2.77
N SER A 58 -8.88 -0.73 -2.73
CA SER A 58 -10.11 -1.14 -2.06
C SER A 58 -10.12 -0.83 -0.56
N LEU A 59 -8.96 -0.62 0.09
CA LEU A 59 -8.91 -0.38 1.55
C LEU A 59 -9.50 1.00 1.85
N TRP A 60 -9.28 1.95 0.94
CA TRP A 60 -9.92 3.24 1.03
C TRP A 60 -11.45 3.13 1.05
N HIS A 61 -12.01 2.16 0.32
CA HIS A 61 -13.43 1.90 0.36
C HIS A 61 -13.86 1.40 1.74
N SER A 62 -13.16 0.42 2.33
CA SER A 62 -13.41 -0.04 3.70
C SER A 62 -13.33 1.10 4.72
N ILE A 63 -12.30 1.95 4.63
CA ILE A 63 -12.15 3.14 5.50
C ILE A 63 -13.36 4.08 5.38
N LEU A 64 -13.82 4.36 4.16
CA LEU A 64 -14.98 5.24 3.92
C LEU A 64 -16.31 4.63 4.36
N MET A 65 -16.44 3.31 4.23
CA MET A 65 -17.65 2.56 4.56
C MET A 65 -17.84 2.37 6.05
N HIS A 66 -16.76 2.48 6.83
CA HIS A 66 -16.87 2.30 8.27
C HIS A 66 -17.71 3.41 8.90
N ALA A 67 -18.83 3.00 9.51
CA ALA A 67 -19.84 3.87 10.11
C ALA A 67 -19.33 4.75 11.27
N GLY A 68 -18.05 4.66 11.64
CA GLY A 68 -17.38 5.52 12.61
C GLY A 68 -16.48 6.60 12.02
N LEU A 69 -15.98 6.42 10.79
CA LEU A 69 -14.95 7.29 10.20
C LEU A 69 -15.55 8.38 9.30
N CYS A 70 -16.65 8.06 8.61
CA CYS A 70 -17.36 8.98 7.72
C CYS A 70 -18.88 8.93 7.91
N GLN A 71 -19.33 9.12 9.15
CA GLN A 71 -20.74 9.05 9.57
C GLN A 71 -21.73 9.88 8.73
N HIS A 72 -21.25 10.92 8.06
CA HIS A 72 -22.08 11.82 7.27
C HIS A 72 -22.28 11.36 5.83
N LEU A 73 -21.49 10.41 5.32
CA LEU A 73 -21.64 9.88 3.98
C LEU A 73 -22.55 8.63 4.01
N ARG A 74 -23.83 8.77 3.62
CA ARG A 74 -24.71 7.59 3.49
C ARG A 74 -24.26 6.76 2.29
N HIS A 75 -24.24 5.43 2.43
CA HIS A 75 -23.85 4.54 1.33
C HIS A 75 -24.70 4.75 0.06
N SER A 76 -26.00 5.04 0.22
CA SER A 76 -26.91 5.35 -0.89
C SER A 76 -26.55 6.63 -1.67
N GLU A 77 -25.75 7.51 -1.08
CA GLU A 77 -25.32 8.78 -1.66
C GLU A 77 -23.94 8.68 -2.31
N MET A 78 -23.22 7.56 -2.10
CA MET A 78 -21.96 7.29 -2.77
C MET A 78 -22.22 6.77 -4.18
N GLY A 79 -22.15 7.66 -5.17
CA GLY A 79 -22.22 7.24 -6.58
C GLY A 79 -21.09 6.28 -6.97
N PRO A 80 -21.20 5.56 -8.12
CA PRO A 80 -20.20 4.60 -8.58
C PRO A 80 -18.76 5.16 -8.60
N ALA A 81 -18.61 6.46 -8.89
CA ALA A 81 -17.33 7.15 -8.88
C ALA A 81 -16.67 7.29 -7.49
N VAL A 82 -17.46 7.33 -6.40
CA VAL A 82 -16.93 7.31 -5.02
C VAL A 82 -16.52 5.89 -4.62
N LEU A 83 -17.32 4.90 -5.03
CA LEU A 83 -17.05 3.47 -4.84
C LEU A 83 -15.83 3.00 -5.62
N ASP A 84 -15.54 3.61 -6.77
CA ASP A 84 -14.34 3.39 -7.58
C ASP A 84 -13.07 4.10 -7.03
N GLY A 85 -13.11 4.49 -5.76
CA GLY A 85 -12.13 5.37 -5.16
C GLY A 85 -12.40 6.79 -5.64
N CYS A 86 -12.68 7.70 -4.71
CA CYS A 86 -12.81 9.14 -4.96
C CYS A 86 -11.81 9.52 -6.07
N PRO A 87 -12.28 9.88 -7.29
CA PRO A 87 -11.41 9.82 -8.46
C PRO A 87 -10.16 10.64 -8.20
N HIS A 88 -9.04 10.32 -8.84
CA HIS A 88 -7.84 11.18 -8.82
C HIS A 88 -8.16 12.67 -9.13
N ASN A 89 -9.35 12.94 -9.67
CA ASN A 89 -10.04 14.22 -9.67
C ASN A 89 -11.11 14.32 -8.57
N ALA A 90 -10.74 14.33 -7.29
CA ALA A 90 -11.67 14.62 -6.19
C ALA A 90 -12.31 16.02 -6.34
N GLY A 91 -11.82 16.84 -7.27
CA GLY A 91 -12.48 18.06 -7.70
C GLY A 91 -13.80 17.86 -8.48
N VAL A 92 -14.15 16.65 -8.93
CA VAL A 92 -15.39 16.41 -9.70
C VAL A 92 -16.55 16.00 -8.79
N VAL A 93 -16.36 15.05 -7.87
CA VAL A 93 -17.41 14.66 -6.91
C VAL A 93 -17.71 15.78 -5.91
N VAL A 94 -16.69 16.52 -5.47
CA VAL A 94 -16.85 17.70 -4.60
C VAL A 94 -17.52 18.88 -5.32
N LYS A 95 -17.56 18.89 -6.65
CA LYS A 95 -18.28 19.92 -7.42
C LYS A 95 -19.76 19.62 -7.60
N THR A 96 -20.15 18.36 -7.61
CA THR A 96 -21.56 17.97 -7.83
C THR A 96 -22.37 17.91 -6.55
N HIS A 97 -21.72 17.70 -5.41
CA HIS A 97 -22.34 17.80 -4.09
C HIS A 97 -21.69 18.92 -3.30
N ASN A 98 -22.48 19.87 -2.79
CA ASN A 98 -22.04 20.87 -1.81
C ASN A 98 -21.69 20.17 -0.49
N LEU A 99 -20.57 19.44 -0.47
CA LEU A 99 -20.05 18.80 0.73
C LEU A 99 -19.64 19.91 1.70
N THR A 100 -20.35 20.02 2.83
CA THR A 100 -20.06 21.00 3.87
C THR A 100 -19.08 20.41 4.89
N GLY A 101 -18.12 21.22 5.37
CA GLY A 101 -17.30 20.93 6.56
C GLY A 101 -16.66 19.54 6.63
N ASP A 102 -17.33 18.60 7.30
CA ASP A 102 -16.83 17.27 7.65
C ASP A 102 -16.80 16.30 6.48
N ASP A 103 -17.74 16.43 5.53
CA ASP A 103 -17.75 15.63 4.30
C ASP A 103 -16.52 15.89 3.42
N GLN A 104 -16.03 17.14 3.45
CA GLN A 104 -14.77 17.47 2.79
C GLN A 104 -13.61 16.76 3.47
N ARG A 105 -13.57 16.59 4.80
CA ARG A 105 -12.44 15.93 5.48
C ARG A 105 -12.30 14.46 5.07
N CYS A 106 -13.41 13.73 4.98
CA CYS A 106 -13.43 12.36 4.46
C CYS A 106 -12.90 12.26 3.02
N CYS A 107 -13.26 13.20 2.14
CA CYS A 107 -12.72 13.25 0.77
C CYS A 107 -11.31 13.86 0.67
N LEU A 108 -10.90 14.71 1.61
CA LEU A 108 -9.60 15.39 1.61
C LEU A 108 -8.46 14.42 1.96
N GLY A 109 -8.72 13.40 2.79
CA GLY A 109 -7.81 12.27 2.95
C GLY A 109 -7.51 11.55 1.62
N ALA A 110 -8.53 11.43 0.75
CA ALA A 110 -8.38 10.83 -0.58
C ALA A 110 -7.61 11.71 -1.58
N ARG A 111 -7.47 13.03 -1.36
CA ARG A 111 -6.81 13.94 -2.32
C ARG A 111 -5.32 13.68 -2.48
N ARG A 112 -4.75 12.77 -1.70
CA ARG A 112 -3.32 12.43 -1.66
C ARG A 112 -3.05 10.95 -1.88
N MET A 113 -3.94 10.25 -2.58
CA MET A 113 -3.65 8.92 -3.12
C MET A 113 -2.37 9.01 -3.96
N HIS A 114 -1.32 8.30 -3.57
CA HIS A 114 0.05 8.40 -4.09
C HIS A 114 0.91 9.57 -3.57
N VAL A 115 0.81 9.94 -2.30
CA VAL A 115 1.84 10.76 -1.63
C VAL A 115 2.73 9.86 -0.78
N PRO A 116 4.03 9.74 -1.09
CA PRO A 116 4.99 8.98 -0.29
C PRO A 116 5.06 9.47 1.16
N LEU A 117 5.57 8.61 2.05
CA LEU A 117 5.85 8.91 3.45
C LEU A 117 7.06 9.86 3.56
N LYS A 118 6.87 11.13 3.20
CA LYS A 118 7.95 12.11 3.11
C LYS A 118 8.50 12.44 4.50
N GLU A 119 9.80 12.21 4.71
CA GLU A 119 10.57 12.72 5.85
C GLU A 119 11.10 14.16 5.62
N SER A 120 10.52 14.93 4.69
CA SER A 120 11.08 16.25 4.37
C SER A 120 10.73 17.29 5.42
N SER A 121 11.76 18.01 5.87
CA SER A 121 11.81 19.23 6.69
C SER A 121 10.59 20.18 6.68
N ASP A 122 9.84 20.29 5.58
CA ASP A 122 8.71 21.23 5.45
C ASP A 122 7.33 20.62 5.78
N PHE A 123 7.25 19.29 5.85
CA PHE A 123 6.04 18.58 6.27
C PHE A 123 6.31 18.04 7.66
N LYS A 124 5.91 18.80 8.70
CA LYS A 124 6.15 18.39 10.09
C LYS A 124 5.54 17.01 10.32
N VAL A 125 6.40 16.00 10.41
CA VAL A 125 6.09 14.62 10.77
C VAL A 125 5.15 14.58 11.99
N GLU A 126 5.29 15.56 12.90
CA GLU A 126 4.41 15.86 14.02
C GLU A 126 2.89 15.86 13.70
N ARG A 127 2.46 16.21 12.48
CA ARG A 127 1.05 16.17 12.10
C ARG A 127 0.61 14.79 11.62
N TRP A 128 1.47 14.06 10.90
CA TRP A 128 1.20 12.64 10.57
C TRP A 128 1.24 11.78 11.83
N LEU A 129 2.09 12.09 12.81
CA LEU A 129 2.17 11.35 14.06
C LEU A 129 0.94 11.51 14.97
N LYS A 130 0.05 12.47 14.69
CA LYS A 130 -1.17 12.66 15.48
C LYS A 130 -2.33 11.79 15.02
N THR A 131 -2.30 11.36 13.76
CA THR A 131 -3.40 10.61 13.15
C THR A 131 -2.86 9.26 12.66
N PRO A 132 -3.54 8.14 12.92
CA PRO A 132 -3.02 6.83 12.56
C PRO A 132 -2.64 6.74 11.08
N VAL A 133 -1.53 6.08 10.77
CA VAL A 133 -1.06 5.87 9.40
C VAL A 133 -1.27 4.43 9.01
N VAL A 134 -1.93 4.24 7.88
CA VAL A 134 -2.35 2.92 7.41
C VAL A 134 -1.89 2.71 5.98
N THR A 135 -1.53 1.48 5.62
CA THR A 135 -1.18 1.12 4.24
C THR A 135 -1.59 -0.30 3.89
N MET A 136 -1.37 -0.68 2.64
CA MET A 136 -1.45 -2.07 2.18
C MET A 136 -0.14 -2.41 1.49
N LEU A 137 0.38 -3.59 1.77
CA LEU A 137 1.47 -4.19 1.02
C LEU A 137 0.93 -5.18 0.00
N ARG A 138 1.79 -5.54 -0.95
CA ARG A 138 1.49 -6.52 -1.97
C ARG A 138 2.76 -7.25 -2.40
N ASP A 139 2.60 -8.51 -2.78
CA ASP A 139 3.66 -9.26 -3.44
C ASP A 139 4.28 -8.41 -4.57
N PRO A 140 5.61 -8.16 -4.56
CA PRO A 140 6.23 -7.23 -5.49
C PRO A 140 6.09 -7.62 -6.95
N VAL A 141 6.10 -8.92 -7.26
CA VAL A 141 5.93 -9.44 -8.62
C VAL A 141 4.50 -9.17 -9.09
N LYS A 142 3.48 -9.50 -8.28
CA LYS A 142 2.08 -9.15 -8.62
C LYS A 142 1.87 -7.65 -8.75
N ARG A 143 2.56 -6.85 -7.93
CA ARG A 143 2.46 -5.39 -7.94
C ARG A 143 3.01 -4.82 -9.25
N ILE A 144 4.23 -5.19 -9.65
CA ILE A 144 4.84 -4.70 -10.90
C ILE A 144 4.07 -5.21 -12.13
N GLU A 145 3.57 -6.44 -12.12
CA GLU A 145 2.69 -6.98 -13.18
C GLU A 145 1.39 -6.17 -13.29
N SER A 146 0.73 -5.88 -12.16
CA SER A 146 -0.48 -5.05 -12.11
C SER A 146 -0.21 -3.64 -12.63
N GLN A 147 0.95 -3.07 -12.31
CA GLN A 147 1.39 -1.76 -12.78
C GLN A 147 1.66 -1.76 -14.29
N PHE A 148 2.37 -2.76 -14.82
CA PHE A 148 2.63 -2.93 -16.25
C PHE A 148 1.32 -3.06 -17.03
N ASN A 149 0.44 -3.98 -16.62
CA ASN A 149 -0.86 -4.18 -17.25
C ASN A 149 -1.70 -2.91 -17.24
N TYR A 150 -1.64 -2.14 -16.16
CA TYR A 150 -2.28 -0.84 -16.11
C TYR A 150 -1.65 0.14 -17.09
N ALA A 151 -0.32 0.30 -17.11
CA ALA A 151 0.39 1.23 -17.98
C ALA A 151 0.08 0.97 -19.47
N ILE A 152 0.08 -0.30 -19.89
CA ILE A 152 -0.27 -0.71 -21.26
C ILE A 152 -1.75 -0.45 -21.57
N LYS A 153 -2.68 -0.90 -20.71
CA LYS A 153 -4.13 -0.76 -20.96
C LYS A 153 -4.62 0.69 -20.90
N SER A 154 -4.09 1.48 -19.97
CA SER A 154 -4.50 2.87 -19.78
C SER A 154 -3.92 3.81 -20.84
N LYS A 155 -3.20 3.28 -21.84
CA LYS A 155 -2.54 4.07 -22.88
C LYS A 155 -1.77 5.22 -22.23
N TRP A 156 -0.83 4.91 -21.32
CA TRP A 156 0.23 5.88 -20.99
C TRP A 156 1.07 6.27 -22.23
N ILE A 157 0.84 5.54 -23.33
CA ILE A 157 1.15 5.82 -24.73
C ILE A 157 0.37 7.08 -25.21
N PRO A 158 1.01 8.05 -25.87
CA PRO A 158 0.71 9.47 -25.74
C PRO A 158 -0.57 9.87 -26.49
N ASN A 159 -1.56 10.37 -25.75
CA ASN A 159 -2.51 11.41 -26.21
C ASN A 159 -3.56 11.88 -25.18
N GLN A 160 -3.60 11.39 -23.93
CA GLN A 160 -4.78 11.61 -23.05
C GLN A 160 -4.59 12.24 -21.66
N SER A 161 -3.42 12.76 -21.29
CA SER A 161 -3.30 13.41 -19.97
C SER A 161 -2.35 14.60 -19.98
N LYS A 162 -2.91 15.80 -20.20
CA LYS A 162 -2.22 17.10 -20.00
C LYS A 162 -2.09 17.49 -18.51
N THR A 163 -2.56 16.66 -17.58
CA THR A 163 -2.72 17.03 -16.16
C THR A 163 -1.79 16.26 -15.21
N TYR A 164 -1.07 15.25 -15.67
CA TYR A 164 -0.08 14.56 -14.85
C TYR A 164 1.32 15.15 -15.10
N LYS A 165 1.89 15.70 -14.03
CA LYS A 165 3.18 16.39 -13.88
C LYS A 165 4.36 15.85 -14.73
N PRO A 166 5.41 16.68 -14.95
CA PRO A 166 6.61 16.37 -15.76
C PRO A 166 7.34 15.07 -15.42
N PHE A 167 7.17 14.52 -14.21
CA PHE A 167 7.79 13.26 -13.83
C PHE A 167 7.26 12.07 -14.64
N ASN A 168 5.98 12.11 -15.01
CA ASN A 168 5.40 11.10 -15.88
C ASN A 168 5.89 11.26 -17.33
N GLU A 169 6.18 12.47 -17.78
CA GLU A 169 6.65 12.70 -19.15
C GLU A 169 8.01 12.05 -19.42
N ILE A 170 8.94 12.10 -18.46
CA ILE A 170 10.25 11.45 -18.60
C ILE A 170 10.08 9.93 -18.64
N ALA A 171 9.32 9.35 -17.71
CA ALA A 171 9.06 7.92 -17.69
C ALA A 171 8.39 7.43 -18.99
N VAL A 172 7.39 8.17 -19.48
CA VAL A 172 6.70 7.89 -20.75
C VAL A 172 7.68 7.95 -21.93
N ARG A 173 8.48 9.02 -22.03
CA ARG A 173 9.49 9.14 -23.09
C ARG A 173 10.52 8.02 -23.05
N ILE A 174 10.95 7.59 -21.87
CA ILE A 174 11.88 6.46 -21.75
C ILE A 174 11.21 5.18 -22.25
N MET A 175 9.97 4.90 -21.82
CA MET A 175 9.22 3.73 -22.27
C MET A 175 9.01 3.71 -23.79
N GLU A 176 8.67 4.87 -24.37
CA GLU A 176 8.51 5.03 -25.82
C GLU A 176 9.84 4.85 -26.57
N ASN A 177 10.89 5.57 -26.14
CA ASN A 177 12.21 5.52 -26.79
C ASN A 177 12.85 4.12 -26.71
N GLN A 178 12.57 3.37 -25.64
CA GLN A 178 13.05 2.00 -25.46
C GLN A 178 12.09 0.94 -26.00
N ASN A 179 10.94 1.34 -26.58
CA ASN A 179 9.90 0.45 -27.08
C ASN A 179 9.49 -0.64 -26.07
N VAL A 180 9.26 -0.22 -24.82
CA VAL A 180 8.90 -1.12 -23.71
C VAL A 180 7.52 -1.73 -23.98
N SER A 181 7.51 -3.04 -24.24
CA SER A 181 6.32 -3.80 -24.62
C SER A 181 6.14 -5.09 -23.84
N THR A 182 7.16 -5.52 -23.07
CA THR A 182 7.07 -6.71 -22.20
C THR A 182 7.24 -6.35 -20.73
N LEU A 183 6.78 -7.26 -19.85
CA LEU A 183 6.92 -7.11 -18.40
C LEU A 183 8.39 -7.10 -17.96
N GLU A 184 9.23 -7.92 -18.58
CA GLU A 184 10.68 -7.98 -18.34
C GLU A 184 11.35 -6.64 -18.63
N GLN A 185 11.04 -6.03 -19.79
CA GLN A 185 11.55 -4.71 -20.16
C GLN A 185 11.07 -3.65 -19.17
N TYR A 186 9.77 -3.66 -18.81
CA TYR A 186 9.18 -2.71 -17.88
C TYR A 186 9.80 -2.79 -16.49
N SER A 187 9.99 -3.99 -15.95
CA SER A 187 10.63 -4.21 -14.65
C SER A 187 12.11 -3.84 -14.63
N SER A 188 12.77 -3.83 -15.79
CA SER A 188 14.18 -3.44 -15.94
C SER A 188 14.36 -1.92 -15.95
N LEU A 189 13.27 -1.14 -15.99
CA LEU A 189 13.31 0.30 -15.78
C LEU A 189 13.59 0.57 -14.30
N TRP A 190 14.83 0.92 -13.99
CA TRP A 190 15.31 1.18 -12.62
C TRP A 190 14.44 2.16 -11.82
N PHE A 191 13.81 3.15 -12.46
CA PHE A 191 12.92 4.09 -11.79
C PHE A 191 11.54 3.49 -11.45
N MET A 192 11.14 2.34 -12.01
CA MET A 192 9.89 1.64 -11.68
C MET A 192 10.03 0.60 -10.56
N GLN A 193 11.27 0.25 -10.21
CA GLN A 193 11.64 -0.76 -9.22
C GLN A 193 11.45 -0.25 -7.78
N ASN A 194 11.22 -1.19 -6.86
CA ASN A 194 11.21 -0.99 -5.41
C ASN A 194 10.22 0.08 -4.94
N CYS A 195 9.02 0.06 -5.54
CA CYS A 195 8.00 1.09 -5.35
C CYS A 195 7.47 1.15 -3.90
N GLN A 196 7.26 0.01 -3.24
CA GLN A 196 6.79 -0.02 -1.85
C GLN A 196 7.83 0.57 -0.91
N THR A 197 9.09 0.23 -1.12
CA THR A 197 10.24 0.75 -0.39
C THR A 197 10.37 2.26 -0.60
N LYS A 198 10.33 2.73 -1.86
CA LYS A 198 10.32 4.16 -2.22
C LYS A 198 9.24 4.91 -1.45
N PHE A 199 8.00 4.41 -1.47
CA PHE A 199 6.89 5.05 -0.79
C PHE A 199 7.09 5.18 0.72
N LEU A 200 7.62 4.16 1.39
CA LEU A 200 7.90 4.21 2.83
C LEU A 200 9.11 5.09 3.17
N THR A 201 10.01 5.33 2.22
CA THR A 201 11.13 6.28 2.37
C THR A 201 10.81 7.70 1.90
N GLY A 202 9.60 7.96 1.39
CA GLY A 202 9.20 9.29 0.94
C GLY A 202 9.50 9.63 -0.52
N TYR A 203 9.87 8.65 -1.33
CA TYR A 203 10.03 8.80 -2.78
C TYR A 203 8.79 8.34 -3.54
N ASP A 204 8.47 9.05 -4.62
CA ASP A 204 7.44 8.60 -5.57
C ASP A 204 7.86 7.29 -6.24
N CYS A 205 6.89 6.49 -6.69
CA CYS A 205 7.14 5.16 -7.27
C CYS A 205 8.09 5.24 -8.46
N ALA A 206 7.82 6.22 -9.35
CA ALA A 206 8.59 6.48 -10.56
C ALA A 206 9.78 7.43 -10.32
N ALA A 207 10.11 7.76 -9.06
CA ALA A 207 11.24 8.63 -8.77
C ALA A 207 12.54 8.01 -9.32
N PRO A 208 13.48 8.82 -9.81
CA PRO A 208 14.70 8.40 -10.46
C PRO A 208 15.74 8.13 -9.35
N VAL A 209 15.36 7.32 -8.37
CA VAL A 209 16.18 6.96 -7.21
C VAL A 209 16.39 5.46 -7.24
N ASN A 210 17.65 5.06 -7.14
CA ASN A 210 17.99 3.66 -6.88
C ASN A 210 18.02 3.46 -5.36
N ILE A 211 17.18 2.55 -4.86
CA ILE A 211 17.12 2.24 -3.43
C ILE A 211 18.44 1.59 -3.00
N THR A 212 19.03 2.04 -1.91
CA THR A 212 20.18 1.39 -1.27
C THR A 212 19.73 0.64 -0.01
N SER A 213 20.65 -0.14 0.57
CA SER A 213 20.42 -0.81 1.85
C SER A 213 20.01 0.16 2.97
N ALA A 214 20.51 1.41 2.94
CA ALA A 214 20.15 2.42 3.94
C ALA A 214 18.70 2.91 3.78
N GLU A 215 18.21 3.14 2.56
CA GLU A 215 16.79 3.44 2.32
C GLU A 215 15.91 2.26 2.68
N TYR A 216 16.32 1.03 2.37
CA TYR A 216 15.58 -0.16 2.79
C TYR A 216 15.42 -0.24 4.32
N GLU A 217 16.50 0.00 5.07
CA GLU A 217 16.44 0.02 6.54
C GLU A 217 15.50 1.12 7.06
N GLN A 218 15.47 2.29 6.42
CA GLN A 218 14.52 3.35 6.74
C GLN A 218 13.08 2.92 6.46
N ALA A 219 12.81 2.32 5.31
CA ALA A 219 11.49 1.79 4.96
C ALA A 219 11.03 0.70 5.93
N ALA A 220 11.91 -0.21 6.32
CA ALA A 220 11.61 -1.25 7.31
C ALA A 220 11.25 -0.63 8.67
N LYS A 221 12.02 0.36 9.15
CA LYS A 221 11.71 1.11 10.37
C LYS A 221 10.38 1.85 10.26
N ALA A 222 10.08 2.44 9.10
CA ALA A 222 8.82 3.12 8.85
C ALA A 222 7.64 2.15 8.88
N LEU A 223 7.73 1.00 8.19
CA LEU A 223 6.70 -0.04 8.17
C LEU A 223 6.34 -0.51 9.58
N VAL A 224 7.36 -0.76 10.39
CA VAL A 224 7.20 -1.21 11.77
C VAL A 224 6.44 -0.20 12.63
N ARG A 225 6.62 1.09 12.35
CA ARG A 225 6.00 2.21 13.07
C ARG A 225 4.58 2.56 12.60
N LEU A 226 4.09 1.96 11.52
CA LEU A 226 2.73 2.19 11.06
C LEU A 226 1.72 1.59 12.04
N ASP A 227 0.62 2.32 12.28
CA ASP A 227 -0.47 1.86 13.13
C ASP A 227 -1.13 0.62 12.54
N PHE A 228 -1.29 0.57 11.22
CA PHE A 228 -1.78 -0.61 10.50
C PHE A 228 -1.11 -0.79 9.14
N PHE A 229 -0.92 -2.05 8.76
CA PHE A 229 -0.76 -2.41 7.36
C PHE A 229 -1.39 -3.79 7.10
N GLY A 230 -2.00 -3.94 5.94
CA GLY A 230 -2.54 -5.23 5.48
C GLY A 230 -1.75 -5.80 4.30
N ILE A 231 -2.15 -6.99 3.85
CA ILE A 231 -1.63 -7.63 2.64
C ILE A 231 -2.77 -7.81 1.64
N THR A 232 -2.58 -7.29 0.43
CA THR A 232 -3.61 -7.28 -0.61
C THR A 232 -4.16 -8.69 -0.94
N ASP A 233 -3.31 -9.72 -0.88
CA ASP A 233 -3.69 -11.11 -1.14
C ASP A 233 -4.42 -11.81 0.03
N TYR A 234 -4.34 -11.23 1.24
CA TYR A 234 -5.00 -11.71 2.46
C TYR A 234 -6.03 -10.67 2.90
N TRP A 235 -6.99 -10.41 2.01
CA TRP A 235 -7.91 -9.29 2.14
C TRP A 235 -8.78 -9.39 3.39
N LYS A 236 -9.43 -10.54 3.60
CA LYS A 236 -10.33 -10.77 4.72
C LYS A 236 -9.60 -10.61 6.06
N GLU A 237 -8.42 -11.21 6.17
CA GLU A 237 -7.56 -11.12 7.35
C GLU A 237 -7.08 -9.69 7.57
N SER A 238 -6.80 -8.95 6.50
CA SER A 238 -6.43 -7.53 6.56
C SER A 238 -7.57 -6.66 7.08
N ILE A 239 -8.80 -6.88 6.62
CA ILE A 239 -9.98 -6.14 7.11
C ILE A 239 -10.28 -6.50 8.57
N CYS A 240 -10.26 -7.79 8.93
CA CYS A 240 -10.38 -8.19 10.33
C CYS A 240 -9.33 -7.50 11.21
N LEU A 241 -8.06 -7.54 10.80
CA LEU A 241 -6.97 -6.94 11.56
C LEU A 241 -7.14 -5.42 11.65
N PHE A 242 -7.63 -4.76 10.60
CA PHE A 242 -7.93 -3.33 10.61
C PHE A 242 -9.00 -3.01 11.66
N HIS A 243 -10.10 -3.77 11.71
CA HIS A 243 -11.14 -3.61 12.72
C HIS A 243 -10.61 -3.81 14.14
N ALA A 244 -9.82 -4.86 14.35
CA ALA A 244 -9.22 -5.16 15.64
C ALA A 244 -8.24 -4.07 16.09
N THR A 245 -7.43 -3.54 15.17
CA THR A 245 -6.42 -2.51 15.44
C THR A 245 -7.06 -1.20 15.92
N PHE A 246 -8.21 -0.84 15.36
CA PHE A 246 -8.87 0.45 15.62
C PHE A 246 -10.12 0.33 16.51
N GLY A 247 -10.42 -0.85 17.06
CA GLY A 247 -11.57 -1.04 17.95
C GLY A 247 -12.92 -0.79 17.27
N LEU A 248 -13.02 -1.07 15.97
CA LEU A 248 -14.16 -0.67 15.13
C LEU A 248 -15.43 -1.52 15.33
N GLY A 249 -15.36 -2.55 16.17
CA GLY A 249 -16.45 -3.50 16.39
C GLY A 249 -16.57 -4.56 15.29
N PRO A 250 -17.63 -5.38 15.31
CA PRO A 250 -17.81 -6.47 14.36
C PRO A 250 -18.06 -5.95 12.95
N ILE A 251 -17.55 -6.67 11.96
CA ILE A 251 -17.78 -6.38 10.54
C ILE A 251 -19.22 -6.78 10.21
N THR A 252 -20.08 -5.79 9.98
CA THR A 252 -21.51 -6.02 9.69
C THR A 252 -21.82 -6.05 8.20
N ASP A 253 -20.97 -5.44 7.36
CA ASP A 253 -21.15 -5.40 5.92
C ASP A 253 -20.24 -6.44 5.23
N ALA A 254 -20.86 -7.47 4.65
CA ALA A 254 -20.14 -8.50 3.91
C ALA A 254 -19.34 -7.92 2.73
N GLN A 255 -19.76 -6.77 2.18
CA GLN A 255 -19.07 -6.11 1.08
C GLN A 255 -17.70 -5.55 1.47
N GLU A 256 -17.47 -5.26 2.75
CA GLU A 256 -16.17 -4.82 3.24
C GLU A 256 -15.12 -5.93 3.14
N MET A 257 -15.56 -7.18 3.28
CA MET A 257 -14.75 -8.38 3.16
C MET A 257 -14.43 -8.76 1.71
N GLU A 258 -14.96 -8.02 0.74
CA GLU A 258 -14.71 -8.26 -0.68
C GLU A 258 -13.62 -7.33 -1.21
N ASN A 259 -12.54 -7.91 -1.74
CA ASN A 259 -11.61 -7.14 -2.54
C ASN A 259 -12.27 -6.82 -3.89
N ARG A 260 -12.87 -5.63 -4.00
CA ARG A 260 -13.55 -5.15 -5.24
C ARG A 260 -12.61 -4.87 -6.41
N ARG A 261 -11.30 -4.88 -6.16
CA ARG A 261 -10.26 -4.71 -7.17
C ARG A 261 -9.29 -5.89 -7.11
N PRO A 262 -9.79 -7.12 -7.26
CA PRO A 262 -8.92 -8.27 -7.33
C PRO A 262 -8.08 -8.07 -8.59
N THR A 263 -6.79 -8.36 -8.50
CA THR A 263 -6.00 -8.32 -9.73
C THR A 263 -6.39 -9.52 -10.56
N ALA A 264 -6.93 -9.26 -11.74
CA ALA A 264 -7.15 -10.26 -12.79
C ALA A 264 -5.81 -10.75 -13.39
N GLY A 265 -4.78 -10.85 -12.57
CA GLY A 265 -3.41 -11.16 -12.96
C GLY A 265 -3.32 -12.59 -13.44
N VAL A 266 -2.39 -12.84 -14.35
CA VAL A 266 -2.05 -14.21 -14.70
C VAL A 266 -1.56 -14.85 -13.41
N ALA A 267 -2.10 -16.01 -13.01
CA ALA A 267 -1.67 -16.63 -11.77
C ALA A 267 -0.14 -16.73 -11.77
N HIS A 268 0.54 -16.39 -10.66
CA HIS A 268 2.01 -16.42 -10.56
C HIS A 268 2.64 -17.66 -11.21
N SER A 269 1.94 -18.79 -11.12
CA SER A 269 2.26 -20.08 -11.74
C SER A 269 2.33 -20.11 -13.28
N THR A 270 2.08 -18.99 -13.95
CA THR A 270 2.06 -18.91 -15.42
C THR A 270 3.23 -18.13 -16.01
N LEU A 271 3.94 -17.34 -15.20
CA LEU A 271 5.14 -16.66 -15.64
C LEU A 271 6.28 -17.68 -15.77
N PRO A 272 7.12 -17.60 -16.82
CA PRO A 272 8.32 -18.40 -16.90
C PRO A 272 9.21 -18.18 -15.67
N GLU A 273 9.86 -19.24 -15.18
CA GLU A 273 10.75 -19.17 -14.02
C GLU A 273 11.85 -18.10 -14.19
N SER A 274 12.42 -17.97 -15.39
CA SER A 274 13.40 -16.93 -15.70
C SER A 274 12.85 -15.51 -15.56
N THR A 275 11.57 -15.31 -15.86
CA THR A 275 10.88 -14.03 -15.67
C THR A 275 10.67 -13.77 -14.18
N LEU A 276 10.24 -14.76 -13.39
CA LEU A 276 10.08 -14.61 -11.94
C LEU A 276 11.39 -14.20 -11.26
N ILE A 277 12.49 -14.90 -11.56
CA ILE A 277 13.83 -14.57 -11.03
C ILE A 277 14.25 -13.14 -11.40
N LEU A 278 13.99 -12.72 -12.64
CA LEU A 278 14.28 -11.35 -13.08
C LEU A 278 13.48 -10.31 -12.29
N LEU A 279 12.17 -10.55 -12.11
CA LEU A 279 11.29 -9.63 -11.39
C LEU A 279 11.67 -9.52 -9.92
N GLU A 280 11.92 -10.64 -9.24
CA GLU A 280 12.37 -10.65 -7.86
C GLU A 280 13.71 -9.94 -7.68
N ARG A 281 14.65 -10.13 -8.62
CA ARG A 281 15.94 -9.43 -8.61
C ARG A 281 15.77 -7.92 -8.81
N ASN A 282 14.91 -7.50 -9.73
CA ASN A 282 14.68 -6.08 -10.01
C ASN A 282 13.90 -5.40 -8.86
N GLU A 283 13.06 -6.15 -8.14
CA GLU A 283 12.29 -5.71 -6.98
C GLU A 283 12.94 -6.14 -5.64
N TYR A 284 14.27 -6.30 -5.61
CA TYR A 284 15.00 -6.91 -4.50
C TYR A 284 14.63 -6.36 -3.12
N TYR A 285 14.55 -5.03 -2.96
CA TYR A 285 14.22 -4.43 -1.67
C TYR A 285 12.74 -4.51 -1.35
N ASP A 286 11.86 -4.43 -2.35
CA ASP A 286 10.43 -4.68 -2.16
C ASP A 286 10.17 -6.13 -1.74
N VAL A 287 10.92 -7.12 -2.26
CA VAL A 287 10.83 -8.53 -1.84
C VAL A 287 11.24 -8.68 -0.38
N LYS A 288 12.36 -8.09 0.03
CA LYS A 288 12.80 -8.11 1.44
C LYS A 288 11.81 -7.40 2.36
N LEU A 289 11.30 -6.24 1.97
CA LEU A 289 10.34 -5.46 2.74
C LEU A 289 9.01 -6.19 2.85
N PHE A 290 8.53 -6.78 1.76
CA PHE A 290 7.29 -7.55 1.74
C PHE A 290 7.39 -8.80 2.61
N SER A 291 8.53 -9.52 2.59
CA SER A 291 8.74 -10.65 3.49
C SER A 291 8.66 -10.23 4.95
N LEU A 292 9.36 -9.16 5.35
CA LEU A 292 9.29 -8.61 6.70
C LEU A 292 7.85 -8.24 7.08
N GLY A 293 7.18 -7.46 6.23
CA GLY A 293 5.79 -7.05 6.46
C GLY A 293 4.85 -8.24 6.56
N ARG A 294 5.04 -9.26 5.72
CA ARG A 294 4.20 -10.46 5.74
C ARG A 294 4.29 -11.21 7.06
N ASP A 295 5.50 -11.43 7.55
CA ASP A 295 5.71 -12.19 8.78
C ASP A 295 5.13 -11.43 9.99
N MET A 296 5.32 -10.10 10.05
CA MET A 296 4.69 -9.24 11.04
C MET A 296 3.16 -9.24 10.95
N PHE A 297 2.62 -9.17 9.73
CA PHE A 297 1.17 -9.19 9.49
C PHE A 297 0.55 -10.47 10.04
N PHE A 298 1.11 -11.64 9.72
CA PHE A 298 0.57 -12.91 10.21
C PHE A 298 0.67 -13.03 11.73
N SER A 299 1.75 -12.55 12.35
CA SER A 299 1.85 -12.51 13.81
C SER A 299 0.76 -11.63 14.43
N ARG A 300 0.54 -10.42 13.89
CA ARG A 300 -0.52 -9.51 14.36
C ARG A 300 -1.91 -10.09 14.15
N ALA A 301 -2.17 -10.67 12.98
CA ALA A 301 -3.45 -11.28 12.64
C ALA A 301 -3.75 -12.51 13.51
N GLU A 302 -2.75 -13.35 13.81
CA GLU A 302 -2.91 -14.49 14.73
C GLU A 302 -3.27 -14.00 16.14
N LYS A 303 -2.52 -13.03 16.68
CA LYS A 303 -2.79 -12.43 18.00
C LYS A 303 -4.19 -11.80 18.09
N ALA A 304 -4.67 -11.22 17.00
CA ALA A 304 -6.00 -10.63 16.90
C ALA A 304 -7.13 -11.65 16.66
N GLY A 305 -6.81 -12.94 16.44
CA GLY A 305 -7.82 -13.95 16.10
C GLY A 305 -8.40 -13.79 14.70
N CYS A 306 -7.67 -13.15 13.78
CA CYS A 306 -8.12 -12.82 12.43
C CYS A 306 -7.74 -13.86 11.37
N LEU A 307 -6.98 -14.91 11.73
CA LEU A 307 -6.66 -15.99 10.82
C LEU A 307 -7.79 -17.03 10.84
N GLU A 308 -8.28 -17.41 9.65
CA GLU A 308 -9.23 -18.52 9.54
C GLU A 308 -8.61 -19.77 10.18
N SER A 309 -9.31 -20.38 11.13
CA SER A 309 -8.88 -21.65 11.69
C SER A 309 -8.82 -22.66 10.54
N LYS A 310 -7.66 -23.30 10.36
CA LYS A 310 -7.52 -24.41 9.41
C LYS A 310 -8.42 -25.54 9.91
N THR A 311 -9.64 -25.59 9.40
CA THR A 311 -10.58 -26.69 9.58
C THR A 311 -10.20 -27.88 8.72
#